data_AF-A0A543ID34-F1
#
_entry.id   AF-A0A543ID34-F1
#
_cell.length_a   1.000
_cell.length_b   1.000
_cell.length_c   1.000
_cell.angle_alpha   90.00
_cell.angle_beta   90.00
_cell.angle_gamma   90.00
#
_symmetry.space_group_name_H-M   'P 1'
#
loop_
_entity.id
_entity.type
_entity.pdbx_description
1 polymer ?
#
loop_
_entity_poly.entity_id
_entity_poly.type
_entity_poly.pdbx_seq_one_letter_code
_entity_poly.pdbx_strand_id
1 'polypeptide(L)'
;MSRDGDPPVNNASGTGPGRSAAPGEAAAEAERPGQSEAPEPFEAQERSEASGAALHAEVRDALAGLAARLDREHERAAHREAVIDRLHEENQRLRRGELQAMLEPVRAALYRLHDQARRESRRLAGLADPPDPKQTALLLEAMADDVADALARLGVERFTVEPGAPYDASRHRPVAVTPVDDPLRDGTVTAVQSDGFAQSGKVLRKAEVSVGKLDAAAKRGPSGDGGGEGEPREDEPREEKDRDVRARDVEDRDAGGDGVQGGPDDDAANGSGGANGSGRTAGGAERVRRPARGGTMNSGRTTNSGLGTDR
;
A
#
# COMPACT_ATOMS: atom_id res chain seq x y z
N MET A 1 -18.21 1.12 -22.58
CA MET A 1 -19.67 0.93 -22.50
C MET A 1 -20.25 2.14 -21.80
N SER A 2 -20.65 3.15 -22.57
CA SER A 2 -21.28 4.38 -22.07
C SER A 2 -22.77 4.17 -21.89
N ARG A 3 -23.34 4.64 -20.78
CA ARG A 3 -24.79 4.82 -20.61
C ARG A 3 -25.04 6.05 -19.75
N ASP A 4 -25.09 7.20 -20.41
CA ASP A 4 -25.88 8.36 -19.99
C ASP A 4 -27.17 8.35 -20.82
N GLY A 5 -28.30 8.68 -20.21
CA GLY A 5 -29.54 8.91 -20.94
C GLY A 5 -30.80 8.76 -20.08
N ASP A 6 -31.09 9.75 -19.25
CA ASP A 6 -32.45 10.02 -18.77
C ASP A 6 -33.29 10.67 -19.90
N PRO A 7 -34.60 10.39 -19.99
CA PRO A 7 -35.46 10.90 -21.05
C PRO A 7 -36.07 12.29 -20.73
N PRO A 8 -36.39 13.12 -21.74
CA PRO A 8 -36.99 14.43 -21.55
C PRO A 8 -38.53 14.39 -21.43
N VAL A 9 -39.06 15.26 -20.56
CA VAL A 9 -40.50 15.53 -20.37
C VAL A 9 -40.99 16.60 -21.35
N ASN A 10 -42.10 16.32 -22.05
CA ASN A 10 -42.73 17.23 -23.01
C ASN A 10 -43.79 18.11 -22.34
N ASN A 11 -43.61 19.43 -22.43
CA ASN A 11 -44.65 20.43 -22.19
C ASN A 11 -45.30 20.82 -23.52
N ALA A 12 -46.62 20.69 -23.62
CA ALA A 12 -47.38 21.22 -24.74
C ALA A 12 -48.64 21.94 -24.24
N SER A 13 -48.62 23.27 -24.38
CA SER A 13 -49.80 24.14 -24.43
C SER A 13 -49.76 24.88 -25.76
N GLY A 14 -50.88 24.87 -26.49
CA GLY A 14 -51.02 25.57 -27.76
C GLY A 14 -52.49 25.72 -28.16
N THR A 15 -53.00 26.93 -28.01
CA THR A 15 -54.37 27.41 -28.28
C THR A 15 -54.55 27.77 -29.76
N GLY A 16 -55.76 27.61 -30.33
CA GLY A 16 -56.17 28.37 -31.52
C GLY A 16 -57.49 27.91 -32.18
N PRO A 17 -58.31 28.83 -32.75
CA PRO A 17 -59.78 28.74 -32.72
C PRO A 17 -60.44 28.48 -34.09
N GLY A 18 -61.70 28.04 -34.09
CA GLY A 18 -62.53 27.87 -35.28
C GLY A 18 -63.91 28.52 -35.13
N ARG A 19 -64.30 29.33 -36.12
CA ARG A 19 -65.48 30.20 -36.19
C ARG A 19 -66.42 29.68 -37.29
N SER A 20 -67.74 29.65 -37.09
CA SER A 20 -68.75 29.77 -38.18
C SER A 20 -70.16 30.07 -37.64
N ALA A 21 -70.92 30.86 -38.40
CA ALA A 21 -72.16 31.59 -38.08
C ALA A 21 -73.47 30.83 -38.46
N ALA A 22 -74.57 30.96 -37.69
CA ALA A 22 -75.85 31.71 -37.95
C ALA A 22 -76.80 31.11 -39.04
N PRO A 23 -78.12 31.44 -39.15
CA PRO A 23 -78.98 32.39 -38.41
C PRO A 23 -80.43 31.89 -38.06
N GLY A 24 -81.27 32.75 -37.47
CA GLY A 24 -82.74 32.60 -37.43
C GLY A 24 -83.48 33.60 -36.53
N GLU A 25 -84.20 34.55 -37.13
CA GLU A 25 -85.05 35.58 -36.50
C GLU A 25 -86.45 35.05 -36.10
N ALA A 26 -87.04 35.55 -35.01
CA ALA A 26 -88.34 36.24 -34.99
C ALA A 26 -88.81 36.55 -33.55
N ALA A 27 -89.56 37.65 -33.44
CA ALA A 27 -89.93 38.41 -32.24
C ALA A 27 -90.89 37.73 -31.24
N ALA A 28 -90.85 38.19 -29.98
CA ALA A 28 -92.02 38.71 -29.27
C ALA A 28 -91.62 39.41 -27.95
N GLU A 29 -92.28 40.52 -27.73
CA GLU A 29 -92.11 41.52 -26.68
C GLU A 29 -93.02 41.19 -25.48
N ALA A 30 -92.52 41.29 -24.23
CA ALA A 30 -93.34 41.42 -23.03
C ALA A 30 -92.50 41.97 -21.85
N GLU A 31 -93.15 42.84 -21.07
CA GLU A 31 -92.61 43.78 -20.09
C GLU A 31 -92.14 43.19 -18.73
N ARG A 32 -91.47 44.07 -17.98
CA ARG A 32 -90.67 43.98 -16.72
C ARG A 32 -91.52 43.60 -15.47
N PRO A 33 -91.01 43.53 -14.20
CA PRO A 33 -89.67 43.85 -13.67
C PRO A 33 -89.11 42.88 -12.60
N GLY A 34 -87.79 42.93 -12.38
CA GLY A 34 -87.13 42.31 -11.23
C GLY A 34 -85.73 42.88 -11.07
N GLN A 35 -85.53 43.61 -9.98
CA GLN A 35 -84.28 44.27 -9.61
C GLN A 35 -83.14 43.24 -9.53
N SER A 36 -82.05 43.50 -10.23
CA SER A 36 -80.75 42.94 -9.87
C SER A 36 -79.82 44.12 -9.69
N GLU A 37 -79.64 44.53 -8.44
CA GLU A 37 -78.57 45.45 -8.04
C GLU A 37 -77.25 44.89 -8.55
N ALA A 38 -76.57 45.66 -9.40
CA ALA A 38 -75.14 45.49 -9.62
C ALA A 38 -74.43 46.06 -8.39
N PRO A 39 -73.47 45.35 -7.76
CA PRO A 39 -72.82 45.87 -6.57
C PRO A 39 -71.93 47.08 -6.93
N GLU A 40 -71.96 48.08 -6.06
CA GLU A 40 -71.19 49.32 -6.12
C GLU A 40 -69.66 49.07 -6.17
N PRO A 41 -68.86 49.98 -6.79
CA PRO A 41 -67.42 49.75 -7.09
C PRO A 41 -66.53 49.52 -5.86
N PHE A 42 -66.92 50.07 -4.70
CA PHE A 42 -66.09 50.07 -3.49
C PHE A 42 -66.00 48.68 -2.83
N GLU A 43 -67.10 47.91 -2.82
CA GLU A 43 -67.09 46.54 -2.27
C GLU A 43 -66.33 45.55 -3.16
N ALA A 44 -66.25 45.81 -4.47
CA ALA A 44 -65.47 44.98 -5.38
C ALA A 44 -63.95 45.17 -5.17
N GLN A 45 -63.51 46.40 -4.86
CA GLN A 45 -62.12 46.70 -4.53
C GLN A 45 -61.71 46.14 -3.16
N GLU A 46 -62.52 46.30 -2.12
CA GLU A 46 -62.22 45.70 -0.80
C GLU A 46 -62.19 44.17 -0.83
N ARG A 47 -63.10 43.53 -1.59
CA ARG A 47 -63.05 42.07 -1.82
C ARG A 47 -61.81 41.64 -2.63
N SER A 48 -61.37 42.44 -3.59
CA SER A 48 -60.16 42.18 -4.38
C SER A 48 -58.89 42.35 -3.55
N GLU A 49 -58.82 43.36 -2.68
CA GLU A 49 -57.70 43.58 -1.76
C GLU A 49 -57.64 42.51 -0.67
N ALA A 50 -58.79 42.11 -0.12
CA ALA A 50 -58.88 40.97 0.80
C ALA A 50 -58.46 39.65 0.13
N SER A 51 -58.85 39.44 -1.14
CA SER A 51 -58.41 38.28 -1.94
C SER A 51 -56.91 38.29 -2.22
N GLY A 52 -56.31 39.46 -2.49
CA GLY A 52 -54.87 39.61 -2.66
C GLY A 52 -54.09 39.34 -1.37
N ALA A 53 -54.57 39.86 -0.23
CA ALA A 53 -53.98 39.60 1.07
C ALA A 53 -54.03 38.12 1.47
N ALA A 54 -55.14 37.43 1.17
CA ALA A 54 -55.28 35.99 1.38
C ALA A 54 -54.27 35.19 0.53
N LEU A 55 -54.16 35.49 -0.78
CA LEU A 55 -53.17 34.86 -1.65
C LEU A 55 -51.73 35.10 -1.17
N HIS A 56 -51.40 36.33 -0.74
CA HIS A 56 -50.09 36.63 -0.17
C HIS A 56 -49.80 35.83 1.11
N ALA A 57 -50.81 35.58 1.95
CA ALA A 57 -50.66 34.74 3.13
C ALA A 57 -50.44 33.28 2.75
N GLU A 58 -51.20 32.73 1.79
CA GLU A 58 -51.02 31.36 1.28
C GLU A 58 -49.62 31.15 0.69
N VAL A 59 -49.12 32.11 -0.11
CA VAL A 59 -47.76 32.07 -0.66
C VAL A 59 -46.72 32.10 0.46
N ARG A 60 -46.89 32.94 1.48
CA ARG A 60 -45.98 33.02 2.63
C ARG A 60 -45.93 31.69 3.38
N ASP A 61 -47.08 31.08 3.62
CA ASP A 61 -47.19 29.80 4.32
C ASP A 61 -46.60 28.65 3.49
N ALA A 62 -46.80 28.67 2.17
CA ALA A 62 -46.17 27.72 1.25
C ALA A 62 -44.64 27.86 1.25
N LEU A 63 -44.11 29.08 1.25
CA LEU A 63 -42.67 29.35 1.35
C LEU A 63 -42.09 28.90 2.70
N ALA A 64 -42.80 29.17 3.80
CA ALA A 64 -42.41 28.70 5.13
C ALA A 64 -42.40 27.16 5.19
N GLY A 65 -43.40 26.51 4.59
CA GLY A 65 -43.47 25.07 4.45
C GLY A 65 -42.32 24.48 3.61
N LEU A 66 -41.91 25.17 2.55
CA LEU A 66 -40.77 24.77 1.73
C LEU A 66 -39.44 24.93 2.48
N ALA A 67 -39.23 26.06 3.16
CA ALA A 67 -38.05 26.30 3.98
C ALA A 67 -37.87 25.20 5.03
N ALA A 68 -38.94 24.88 5.78
CA ALA A 68 -38.89 23.82 6.77
C ALA A 68 -38.61 22.43 6.16
N ARG A 69 -39.02 22.16 4.91
CA ARG A 69 -38.67 20.92 4.20
C ARG A 69 -37.20 20.90 3.80
N LEU A 70 -36.66 22.03 3.32
CA LEU A 70 -35.25 22.17 2.97
C LEU A 70 -34.35 22.01 4.20
N ASP A 71 -34.70 22.61 5.33
CA ASP A 71 -33.93 22.48 6.58
C ASP A 71 -33.84 21.02 7.01
N ARG A 72 -34.96 20.28 6.99
CA ARG A 72 -34.96 18.84 7.27
C ARG A 72 -34.15 18.03 6.25
N GLU A 73 -34.10 18.44 4.99
CA GLU A 73 -33.24 17.78 4.00
C GLU A 73 -31.76 18.11 4.25
N HIS A 74 -31.40 19.35 4.58
CA HIS A 74 -30.04 19.74 4.95
C HIS A 74 -29.56 19.00 6.19
N GLU A 75 -30.38 18.88 7.23
CA GLU A 75 -30.05 18.09 8.43
C GLU A 75 -29.81 16.62 8.07
N ARG A 76 -30.68 16.03 7.23
CA ARG A 76 -30.49 14.66 6.75
C ARG A 76 -29.25 14.51 5.86
N ALA A 77 -28.95 15.50 5.03
CA ALA A 77 -27.75 15.51 4.18
C ALA A 77 -26.47 15.62 5.02
N ALA A 78 -26.42 16.56 5.96
CA ALA A 78 -25.31 16.73 6.89
C ALA A 78 -25.11 15.48 7.75
N HIS A 79 -26.20 14.84 8.19
CA HIS A 79 -26.12 13.57 8.91
C HIS A 79 -25.54 12.46 8.04
N ARG A 80 -25.97 12.34 6.76
CA ARG A 80 -25.42 11.35 5.82
C ARG A 80 -23.95 11.59 5.55
N GLU A 81 -23.52 12.84 5.37
CA GLU A 81 -22.12 13.22 5.16
C GLU A 81 -21.27 12.85 6.38
N ALA A 82 -21.71 13.18 7.59
CA ALA A 82 -21.03 12.79 8.83
C ALA A 82 -20.89 11.26 8.97
N VAL A 83 -21.89 10.49 8.54
CA VAL A 83 -21.81 9.02 8.51
C VAL A 83 -20.79 8.55 7.46
N ILE A 84 -20.77 9.16 6.27
CA ILE A 84 -19.81 8.84 5.21
C ILE A 84 -18.38 9.10 5.69
N ASP A 85 -18.12 10.25 6.31
CA ASP A 85 -16.79 10.59 6.82
C ASP A 85 -16.33 9.61 7.89
N ARG A 86 -17.21 9.30 8.86
CA ARG A 86 -16.93 8.30 9.90
C ARG A 86 -16.63 6.92 9.29
N LEU A 87 -17.41 6.47 8.32
CA LEU A 87 -17.19 5.19 7.65
C LEU A 87 -15.88 5.21 6.85
N HIS A 88 -15.53 6.33 6.23
CA HIS A 88 -14.26 6.48 5.55
C HIS A 88 -13.09 6.38 6.54
N GLU A 89 -13.13 7.12 7.64
CA GLU A 89 -12.12 7.06 8.70
C GLU A 89 -11.95 5.64 9.26
N GLU A 90 -13.06 4.96 9.54
CA GLU A 90 -13.07 3.59 10.02
C GLU A 90 -12.48 2.63 8.99
N ASN A 91 -12.88 2.75 7.72
CA ASN A 91 -12.35 1.92 6.64
C ASN A 91 -10.84 2.10 6.51
N GLN A 92 -10.34 3.33 6.60
CA GLN A 92 -8.91 3.61 6.53
C GLN A 92 -8.17 3.06 7.77
N ARG A 93 -8.78 3.12 8.95
CA ARG A 93 -8.24 2.49 10.18
C ARG A 93 -8.16 0.97 10.04
N LEU A 94 -9.21 0.33 9.54
CA LEU A 94 -9.27 -1.12 9.33
C LEU A 94 -8.24 -1.57 8.30
N ARG A 95 -8.16 -0.89 7.14
CA ARG A 95 -7.14 -1.18 6.11
C ARG A 95 -5.73 -1.11 6.66
N ARG A 96 -5.42 -0.08 7.46
CA ARG A 96 -4.10 0.02 8.12
C ARG A 96 -3.87 -1.14 9.08
N GLY A 97 -4.88 -1.51 9.88
CA GLY A 97 -4.80 -2.65 10.80
C GLY A 97 -4.55 -3.97 10.09
N GLU A 98 -5.27 -4.23 8.99
CA GLU A 98 -5.11 -5.41 8.15
C GLU A 98 -3.71 -5.48 7.53
N LEU A 99 -3.22 -4.37 6.95
CA LEU A 99 -1.86 -4.31 6.40
C LEU A 99 -0.80 -4.60 7.46
N GLN A 100 -0.95 -4.07 8.68
CA GLN A 100 -0.03 -4.34 9.78
C GLN A 100 -0.07 -5.81 10.22
N ALA A 101 -1.27 -6.40 10.30
CA ALA A 101 -1.43 -7.81 10.63
C ALA A 101 -0.82 -8.73 9.55
N MET A 102 -0.99 -8.38 8.27
CA MET A 102 -0.38 -9.11 7.16
C MET A 102 1.14 -9.10 7.23
N LEU A 103 1.78 -8.00 7.66
CA LEU A 103 3.25 -7.90 7.75
C LEU A 103 3.86 -8.55 9.01
N GLU A 104 3.04 -9.04 9.94
CA GLU A 104 3.51 -9.62 11.20
C GLU A 104 4.49 -10.80 11.02
N PRO A 105 4.29 -11.76 10.09
CA PRO A 105 5.23 -12.86 9.89
C PRO A 105 6.64 -12.38 9.52
N VAL A 106 6.74 -11.36 8.67
CA VAL A 106 8.02 -10.78 8.24
C VAL A 106 8.66 -10.01 9.38
N ARG A 107 7.89 -9.19 10.10
CA ARG A 107 8.40 -8.47 11.28
C ARG A 107 8.99 -9.43 12.32
N ALA A 108 8.26 -10.51 12.64
CA ALA A 108 8.73 -11.53 13.57
C ALA A 108 10.00 -12.24 13.07
N ALA A 109 10.09 -12.53 11.76
CA ALA A 109 11.29 -13.12 11.18
C ALA A 109 12.50 -12.18 11.23
N LEU A 110 12.32 -10.89 10.96
CA LEU A 110 13.39 -9.90 11.04
C LEU A 110 13.94 -9.75 12.46
N TYR A 111 13.07 -9.78 13.50
CA TYR A 111 13.53 -9.80 14.89
C TYR A 111 14.35 -11.05 15.21
N ARG A 112 13.86 -12.23 14.81
CA ARG A 112 14.60 -13.48 15.02
C ARG A 112 15.95 -13.48 14.30
N LEU A 113 15.98 -13.05 13.03
CA LEU A 113 17.19 -12.97 12.23
C LEU A 113 18.20 -11.98 12.82
N HIS A 114 17.74 -10.81 13.25
CA HIS A 114 18.59 -9.82 13.94
C HIS A 114 19.21 -10.43 15.20
N ASP A 115 18.39 -11.07 16.03
CA ASP A 115 18.88 -11.63 17.28
C ASP A 115 19.81 -12.82 17.05
N GLN A 116 19.53 -13.65 16.03
CA GLN A 116 20.41 -14.74 15.61
C GLN A 116 21.73 -14.19 15.11
N ALA A 117 21.74 -13.27 14.13
CA ALA A 117 22.96 -12.65 13.64
C ALA A 117 23.80 -12.02 14.76
N ARG A 118 23.17 -11.35 15.73
CA ARG A 118 23.85 -10.80 16.91
C ARG A 118 24.43 -11.88 17.82
N ARG A 119 23.70 -12.96 18.10
CA ARG A 119 24.21 -14.08 18.92
C ARG A 119 25.40 -14.75 18.25
N GLU A 120 25.28 -15.05 16.97
CA GLU A 120 26.29 -15.73 16.17
C GLU A 120 27.55 -14.87 16.03
N SER A 121 27.40 -13.58 15.73
CA SER A 121 28.51 -12.62 15.69
C SER A 121 29.29 -12.58 17.02
N ARG A 122 28.60 -12.54 18.16
CA ARG A 122 29.26 -12.56 19.48
C ARG A 122 29.98 -13.88 19.73
N ARG A 123 29.37 -15.02 19.35
CA ARG A 123 30.01 -16.34 19.49
C ARG A 123 31.29 -16.40 18.64
N LEU A 124 31.21 -15.99 17.38
CA LEU A 124 32.34 -16.00 16.45
C LEU A 124 33.47 -15.08 16.89
N ALA A 125 33.15 -13.89 17.41
CA ALA A 125 34.15 -12.96 17.95
C ALA A 125 34.88 -13.49 19.19
N GLY A 126 34.30 -14.45 19.91
CA GLY A 126 34.90 -15.09 21.10
C GLY A 126 35.72 -16.34 20.80
N LEU A 127 35.81 -16.77 19.53
CA LEU A 127 36.61 -17.92 19.15
C LEU A 127 38.10 -17.57 19.13
N ALA A 128 38.94 -18.48 19.64
CA ALA A 128 40.39 -18.36 19.54
C ALA A 128 40.89 -18.71 18.12
N ASP A 129 40.24 -19.66 17.47
CA ASP A 129 40.55 -20.12 16.12
C ASP A 129 39.53 -19.61 15.10
N PRO A 130 39.91 -19.46 13.81
CA PRO A 130 38.98 -19.11 12.75
C PRO A 130 37.81 -20.11 12.69
N PRO A 131 36.57 -19.63 12.47
CA PRO A 131 35.42 -20.51 12.39
C PRO A 131 35.50 -21.43 11.17
N ASP A 132 34.96 -22.63 11.30
CA ASP A 132 34.83 -23.57 10.19
C ASP A 132 33.98 -22.93 9.06
N PRO A 133 34.55 -22.77 7.84
CA PRO A 133 33.83 -22.20 6.71
C PRO A 133 32.54 -22.96 6.39
N LYS A 134 32.52 -24.29 6.54
CA LYS A 134 31.34 -25.12 6.23
C LYS A 134 30.21 -24.85 7.23
N GLN A 135 30.51 -24.80 8.52
CA GLN A 135 29.52 -24.44 9.54
C GLN A 135 29.00 -23.02 9.35
N THR A 136 29.88 -22.09 8.97
CA THR A 136 29.49 -20.70 8.69
C THR A 136 28.54 -20.62 7.49
N ALA A 137 28.80 -21.38 6.42
CA ALA A 137 27.92 -21.45 5.26
C ALA A 137 26.53 -22.02 5.63
N LEU A 138 26.48 -23.13 6.39
CA LEU A 138 25.22 -23.73 6.83
C LEU A 138 24.39 -22.79 7.72
N LEU A 139 25.05 -21.98 8.55
CA LEU A 139 24.38 -20.96 9.35
C LEU A 139 23.72 -19.89 8.46
N LEU A 140 24.44 -19.40 7.46
CA LEU A 140 23.94 -18.38 6.54
C LEU A 140 22.81 -18.93 5.66
N GLU A 141 22.90 -20.19 5.25
CA GLU A 141 21.85 -20.90 4.53
C GLU A 141 20.58 -21.01 5.38
N ALA A 142 20.69 -21.44 6.64
CA ALA A 142 19.56 -21.50 7.57
C ALA A 142 18.91 -20.11 7.79
N MET A 143 19.72 -19.06 7.89
CA MET A 143 19.21 -17.68 7.97
C MET A 143 18.46 -17.26 6.71
N ALA A 144 18.94 -17.65 5.52
CA ALA A 144 18.27 -17.36 4.26
C ALA A 144 16.95 -18.14 4.14
N ASP A 145 16.93 -19.40 4.58
CA ASP A 145 15.72 -20.23 4.64
C ASP A 145 14.67 -19.64 5.59
N ASP A 146 15.06 -19.14 6.76
CA ASP A 146 14.14 -18.45 7.69
C ASP A 146 13.46 -17.22 7.04
N VAL A 147 14.19 -16.49 6.19
CA VAL A 147 13.64 -15.37 5.42
C VAL A 147 12.71 -15.86 4.33
N ALA A 148 13.08 -16.91 3.60
CA ALA A 148 12.23 -17.51 2.58
C ALA A 148 10.91 -18.03 3.18
N ASP A 149 10.95 -18.67 4.34
CA ASP A 149 9.77 -19.14 5.07
C ASP A 149 8.87 -17.99 5.53
N ALA A 150 9.45 -16.87 5.96
CA ALA A 150 8.69 -15.68 6.32
C ALA A 150 7.96 -15.07 5.12
N LEU A 151 8.62 -15.05 3.95
CA LEU A 151 8.03 -14.60 2.69
C LEU A 151 6.97 -15.57 2.18
N ALA A 152 7.16 -16.88 2.34
CA ALA A 152 6.18 -17.90 1.97
C ALA A 152 4.86 -17.73 2.73
N ARG A 153 4.90 -17.27 3.99
CA ARG A 153 3.70 -16.93 4.78
C ARG A 153 2.90 -15.75 4.21
N LEU A 154 3.52 -14.92 3.36
CA LEU A 154 2.86 -13.87 2.57
C LEU A 154 2.45 -14.34 1.15
N GLY A 155 2.60 -15.63 0.86
CA GLY A 155 2.38 -16.21 -0.47
C GLY A 155 3.49 -15.91 -1.48
N VAL A 156 4.66 -15.44 -1.02
CA VAL A 156 5.84 -15.25 -1.87
C VAL A 156 6.72 -16.49 -1.80
N GLU A 157 6.72 -17.27 -2.86
CA GLU A 157 7.44 -18.54 -2.96
C GLU A 157 8.84 -18.35 -3.56
N ARG A 158 9.83 -18.95 -2.91
CA ARG A 158 11.19 -19.08 -3.45
C ARG A 158 11.21 -20.16 -4.54
N PHE A 159 11.91 -19.89 -5.63
CA PHE A 159 12.27 -20.91 -6.61
C PHE A 159 13.77 -20.90 -6.87
N THR A 160 14.36 -22.09 -6.90
CA THR A 160 15.77 -22.31 -7.21
C THR A 160 15.91 -22.74 -8.67
N VAL A 161 17.13 -22.59 -9.19
CA VAL A 161 17.50 -23.03 -10.53
C VAL A 161 18.73 -23.93 -10.38
N GLU A 162 18.76 -25.04 -11.10
CA GLU A 162 19.92 -25.93 -11.05
C GLU A 162 20.89 -25.59 -12.18
N PRO A 163 22.21 -25.62 -11.94
CA PRO A 163 23.19 -25.62 -13.02
C PRO A 163 22.89 -26.72 -14.05
N GLY A 164 22.95 -26.37 -15.33
CA GLY A 164 22.58 -27.21 -16.47
C GLY A 164 21.13 -27.01 -16.94
N ALA A 165 20.27 -26.33 -16.17
CA ALA A 165 18.92 -25.99 -16.62
C ALA A 165 18.97 -25.00 -17.81
N PRO A 166 18.01 -25.07 -18.75
CA PRO A 166 17.93 -24.10 -19.84
C PRO A 166 17.67 -22.70 -19.30
N TYR A 167 18.28 -21.69 -19.93
CA TYR A 167 18.02 -20.30 -19.58
C TYR A 167 16.59 -19.89 -19.98
N ASP A 168 15.80 -19.42 -19.02
CA ASP A 168 14.45 -18.88 -19.21
C ASP A 168 14.44 -17.37 -18.92
N ALA A 169 14.30 -16.54 -19.95
CA ALA A 169 14.29 -15.09 -19.82
C ALA A 169 13.13 -14.54 -18.97
N SER A 170 12.04 -15.29 -18.79
CA SER A 170 10.90 -14.89 -17.96
C SER A 170 11.19 -15.03 -16.46
N ARG A 171 12.04 -15.99 -16.07
CA ARG A 171 12.35 -16.32 -14.68
C ARG A 171 13.79 -15.99 -14.27
N HIS A 172 14.70 -15.86 -15.22
CA HIS A 172 16.14 -15.69 -14.98
C HIS A 172 16.66 -14.33 -15.47
N ARG A 173 17.55 -13.74 -14.69
CA ARG A 173 18.35 -12.56 -15.06
C ARG A 173 19.80 -13.01 -15.27
N PRO A 174 20.35 -12.90 -16.49
CA PRO A 174 21.74 -13.25 -16.74
C PRO A 174 22.62 -12.14 -16.17
N VAL A 175 23.45 -12.47 -15.18
CA VAL A 175 24.38 -11.53 -14.53
C VAL A 175 25.83 -11.72 -14.97
N ALA A 176 26.16 -12.90 -15.51
CA ALA A 176 27.44 -13.18 -16.13
C ALA A 176 27.27 -14.15 -17.30
N VAL A 177 28.25 -14.15 -18.21
CA VAL A 177 28.36 -15.13 -19.29
C VAL A 177 29.64 -15.93 -19.08
N THR A 178 29.53 -17.25 -19.05
CA THR A 178 30.66 -18.16 -18.91
C THR A 178 30.96 -18.80 -20.26
N PRO A 179 32.19 -18.67 -20.80
CA PRO A 179 32.56 -19.43 -21.99
C PRO A 179 32.48 -20.93 -21.69
N VAL A 180 31.89 -21.69 -22.60
CA VAL A 180 31.81 -23.16 -22.51
C VAL A 180 32.32 -23.78 -23.81
N ASP A 181 32.99 -24.93 -23.70
CA ASP A 181 33.50 -25.68 -24.86
C ASP A 181 32.50 -26.70 -25.40
N ASP A 182 31.59 -27.16 -24.53
CA ASP A 182 30.54 -28.12 -24.87
C ASP A 182 29.32 -27.40 -25.47
N PRO A 183 28.96 -27.69 -26.74
CA PRO A 183 27.78 -27.12 -27.38
C PRO A 183 26.47 -27.40 -26.62
N LEU A 184 26.36 -28.49 -25.86
CA LEU A 184 25.16 -28.81 -25.08
C LEU A 184 24.97 -27.87 -23.88
N ARG A 185 26.01 -27.14 -23.49
CA ARG A 185 25.97 -26.16 -22.39
C ARG A 185 25.72 -24.73 -22.88
N ASP A 186 25.70 -24.51 -24.19
CA ASP A 186 25.36 -23.21 -24.78
C ASP A 186 23.91 -22.86 -24.45
N GLY A 187 23.68 -21.66 -23.91
CA GLY A 187 22.36 -21.20 -23.50
C GLY A 187 21.80 -21.88 -22.23
N THR A 188 22.62 -22.59 -21.46
CA THR A 188 22.24 -23.19 -20.17
C THR A 188 22.79 -22.40 -18.99
N VAL A 189 22.17 -22.54 -17.81
CA VAL A 189 22.65 -21.95 -16.56
C VAL A 189 23.93 -22.65 -16.11
N THR A 190 25.02 -21.92 -15.93
CA THR A 190 26.30 -22.47 -15.47
C THR A 190 26.49 -22.38 -13.96
N ALA A 191 25.93 -21.34 -13.35
CA ALA A 191 25.93 -21.13 -11.90
C ALA A 191 24.74 -20.24 -11.51
N VAL A 192 24.28 -20.37 -10.27
CA VAL A 192 23.22 -19.53 -9.69
C VAL A 192 23.82 -18.64 -8.62
N GLN A 193 23.58 -17.34 -8.74
CA GLN A 193 24.09 -16.31 -7.83
C GLN A 193 23.05 -15.91 -6.78
N SER A 194 21.78 -15.88 -7.16
CA SER A 194 20.67 -15.68 -6.22
C SER A 194 19.38 -16.33 -6.69
N ASP A 195 18.59 -16.82 -5.74
CA ASP A 195 17.29 -17.43 -5.98
C ASP A 195 16.25 -16.43 -6.49
N GLY A 196 15.22 -16.95 -7.15
CA GLY A 196 14.08 -16.18 -7.60
C GLY A 196 12.91 -16.26 -6.63
N PHE A 197 11.99 -15.30 -6.74
CA PHE A 197 10.77 -15.25 -5.94
C PHE A 197 9.56 -14.94 -6.81
N ALA A 198 8.46 -15.65 -6.57
CA ALA A 198 7.20 -15.48 -7.29
C ALA A 198 6.02 -15.45 -6.32
N GLN A 199 4.92 -14.82 -6.75
CA GLN A 199 3.67 -14.79 -6.01
C GLN A 199 2.53 -15.06 -7.00
N SER A 200 1.76 -16.11 -6.76
CA SER A 200 0.62 -16.50 -7.62
C SER A 200 0.99 -16.58 -9.11
N GLY A 201 2.14 -17.17 -9.42
CA GLY A 201 2.66 -17.32 -10.80
C GLY A 201 3.31 -16.07 -11.39
N LYS A 202 3.23 -14.90 -10.73
CA LYS A 202 3.94 -13.70 -11.14
C LYS A 202 5.33 -13.66 -10.52
N VAL A 203 6.36 -13.61 -11.35
CA VAL A 203 7.75 -13.42 -10.89
C VAL A 203 7.90 -12.01 -10.30
N LEU A 204 8.23 -11.93 -9.00
CA LEU A 204 8.52 -10.69 -8.30
C LEU A 204 10.00 -10.32 -8.41
N ARG A 205 10.86 -11.34 -8.34
CA ARG A 205 12.32 -11.22 -8.53
C ARG A 205 12.79 -12.42 -9.34
N LYS A 206 13.52 -12.16 -10.43
CA LYS A 206 14.16 -13.20 -11.25
C LYS A 206 15.37 -13.78 -10.51
N ALA A 207 15.62 -15.07 -10.69
CA ALA A 207 16.85 -15.70 -10.23
C ALA A 207 18.05 -15.12 -11.01
N GLU A 208 19.13 -14.77 -10.34
CA GLU A 208 20.34 -14.28 -11.00
C GLU A 208 21.26 -15.45 -11.32
N VAL A 209 21.60 -15.57 -12.61
CA VAL A 209 22.31 -16.74 -13.13
C VAL A 209 23.47 -16.33 -14.02
N SER A 210 24.49 -17.18 -14.06
CA SER A 210 25.51 -17.18 -15.10
C SER A 210 25.05 -18.08 -16.24
N VAL A 211 25.23 -17.65 -17.49
CA VAL A 211 24.78 -18.41 -18.67
C VAL A 211 25.96 -18.83 -19.52
N GLY A 212 25.97 -20.10 -19.93
CA GLY A 212 26.98 -20.67 -20.82
C GLY A 212 26.85 -20.08 -22.22
N LYS A 213 27.97 -19.67 -22.80
CA LYS A 213 28.05 -19.30 -24.21
C LYS A 213 29.17 -20.06 -24.88
N LEU A 214 28.87 -20.76 -25.97
CA LEU A 214 29.86 -21.52 -26.72
C LEU A 214 30.97 -20.58 -27.22
N ASP A 215 32.21 -20.89 -26.89
CA ASP A 215 33.33 -20.09 -27.37
C ASP A 215 33.53 -20.35 -28.88
N ALA A 216 33.41 -19.28 -29.68
CA ALA A 216 33.62 -19.35 -31.11
C ALA A 216 35.08 -19.67 -31.49
N ALA A 217 36.02 -19.51 -30.56
CA ALA A 217 37.43 -19.89 -30.76
C ALA A 217 37.60 -21.42 -30.89
N ALA A 218 36.74 -22.24 -30.26
CA ALA A 218 36.77 -23.70 -30.37
C ALA A 218 36.37 -24.23 -31.77
N LYS A 219 35.78 -23.38 -32.63
CA LYS A 219 35.58 -23.70 -34.05
C LYS A 219 36.86 -23.62 -34.90
N ARG A 220 37.99 -23.14 -34.35
CA ARG A 220 39.32 -23.21 -35.01
C ARG A 220 40.13 -24.38 -34.45
N GLY A 221 39.64 -25.60 -34.62
CA GLY A 221 40.49 -26.81 -34.55
C GLY A 221 41.40 -26.90 -35.79
N PRO A 222 42.56 -27.60 -35.70
CA PRO A 222 43.72 -27.35 -36.55
C PRO A 222 43.46 -27.80 -37.98
N SER A 223 43.19 -26.85 -38.87
CA SER A 223 43.40 -27.07 -40.31
C SER A 223 44.89 -27.26 -40.52
N GLY A 224 45.29 -28.52 -40.76
CA GLY A 224 46.65 -28.91 -41.03
C GLY A 224 47.24 -28.19 -42.23
N ASP A 225 48.42 -27.62 -42.01
CA ASP A 225 49.46 -27.31 -43.00
C ASP A 225 50.74 -27.17 -42.15
N GLY A 226 51.78 -27.99 -42.24
CA GLY A 226 52.36 -28.56 -43.44
C GLY A 226 53.80 -28.04 -43.55
N GLY A 227 54.72 -28.57 -42.72
CA GLY A 227 56.17 -28.61 -43.00
C GLY A 227 56.99 -27.31 -42.83
N GLY A 228 58.04 -27.38 -42.00
CA GLY A 228 59.05 -26.34 -41.92
C GLY A 228 60.04 -26.55 -40.78
N GLU A 229 60.80 -27.64 -40.86
CA GLU A 229 61.95 -27.94 -39.99
C GLU A 229 63.04 -26.85 -40.12
N GLY A 230 63.68 -26.53 -38.99
CA GLY A 230 64.80 -25.59 -38.90
C GLY A 230 65.38 -25.58 -37.49
N GLU A 231 66.17 -26.60 -37.19
CA GLU A 231 66.91 -26.85 -35.94
C GLU A 231 67.97 -25.77 -35.59
N PRO A 232 68.51 -25.80 -34.35
CA PRO A 232 68.96 -24.63 -33.58
C PRO A 232 70.46 -24.33 -33.70
N ARG A 233 70.89 -23.17 -33.19
CA ARG A 233 72.29 -22.89 -32.84
C ARG A 233 72.37 -22.34 -31.42
N GLU A 234 73.24 -22.98 -30.65
CA GLU A 234 73.59 -22.75 -29.26
C GLU A 234 74.58 -21.58 -29.07
N ASP A 235 74.75 -21.22 -27.79
CA ASP A 235 75.91 -20.56 -27.14
C ASP A 235 76.15 -19.05 -27.34
N GLU A 236 76.47 -18.20 -26.35
CA GLU A 236 76.45 -18.19 -24.87
C GLU A 236 76.79 -16.70 -24.46
N PRO A 237 77.03 -16.32 -23.18
CA PRO A 237 76.44 -15.14 -22.52
C PRO A 237 77.35 -13.90 -22.45
N ARG A 238 76.82 -12.77 -21.92
CA ARG A 238 77.53 -11.84 -20.99
C ARG A 238 76.69 -10.63 -20.53
N GLU A 239 76.80 -10.39 -19.23
CA GLU A 239 76.94 -9.09 -18.53
C GLU A 239 75.75 -8.12 -18.44
N GLU A 240 75.02 -8.28 -17.33
CA GLU A 240 74.85 -7.30 -16.24
C GLU A 240 75.41 -5.88 -16.46
N LYS A 241 74.52 -4.89 -16.48
CA LYS A 241 74.77 -3.56 -15.89
C LYS A 241 73.49 -2.78 -15.60
N ASP A 242 73.25 -2.58 -14.31
CA ASP A 242 72.74 -1.39 -13.64
C ASP A 242 71.93 -0.38 -14.46
N ARG A 243 70.62 -0.28 -14.15
CA ARG A 243 69.90 1.00 -14.13
C ARG A 243 68.81 1.03 -13.05
N ASP A 244 69.17 1.69 -11.96
CA ASP A 244 68.42 2.73 -11.26
C ASP A 244 66.88 2.63 -11.15
N VAL A 245 66.50 2.27 -9.93
CA VAL A 245 65.45 2.85 -9.09
C VAL A 245 64.80 4.13 -9.66
N ARG A 246 63.51 4.01 -10.03
CA ARG A 246 62.57 5.12 -9.91
C ARG A 246 61.33 4.66 -9.15
N ALA A 247 61.33 5.00 -7.87
CA ALA A 247 60.12 5.24 -7.11
C ALA A 247 59.20 6.18 -7.89
N ARG A 248 57.92 5.81 -7.98
CA ARG A 248 56.83 6.74 -8.25
C ARG A 248 55.80 6.55 -7.16
N ASP A 249 55.95 7.38 -6.14
CA ASP A 249 54.87 7.88 -5.32
C ASP A 249 53.82 8.52 -6.25
N VAL A 250 52.57 8.08 -6.12
CA VAL A 250 51.39 8.84 -6.55
C VAL A 250 50.31 8.70 -5.48
N GLU A 251 50.35 9.67 -4.57
CA GLU A 251 49.23 10.49 -4.11
C GLU A 251 48.02 9.80 -3.44
N ASP A 252 48.04 9.89 -2.11
CA ASP A 252 46.97 10.40 -1.25
C ASP A 252 45.71 10.92 -1.97
N ARG A 253 44.57 10.27 -1.76
CA ARG A 253 43.27 10.94 -1.65
C ARG A 253 42.45 10.30 -0.55
N ASP A 254 42.69 10.81 0.65
CA ASP A 254 41.82 10.66 1.80
C ASP A 254 40.46 11.32 1.55
N ALA A 255 39.47 10.67 2.12
CA ALA A 255 38.11 11.11 2.26
C ALA A 255 38.02 12.39 3.12
N GLY A 256 37.45 13.44 2.55
CA GLY A 256 37.02 14.64 3.27
C GLY A 256 35.59 14.97 2.87
N GLY A 257 34.63 14.44 3.64
CA GLY A 257 33.21 14.74 3.49
C GLY A 257 32.86 16.13 4.00
N ASP A 258 31.95 16.77 3.27
CA ASP A 258 31.29 18.03 3.56
C ASP A 258 30.72 18.09 4.98
N GLY A 259 31.34 18.92 5.82
CA GLY A 259 30.76 19.41 7.06
C GLY A 259 30.11 20.77 6.82
N VAL A 260 28.80 20.76 6.55
CA VAL A 260 27.97 21.98 6.56
C VAL A 260 27.86 22.49 8.00
N GLN A 261 28.44 23.66 8.25
CA GLN A 261 28.24 24.45 9.47
C GLN A 261 26.86 25.12 9.43
N GLY A 262 25.92 24.62 10.23
CA GLY A 262 24.70 25.34 10.61
C GLY A 262 24.86 25.86 12.03
N GLY A 263 24.97 27.18 12.19
CA GLY A 263 24.96 27.85 13.48
C GLY A 263 23.55 27.88 14.10
N PRO A 264 23.44 28.10 15.43
CA PRO A 264 22.16 28.27 16.11
C PRO A 264 21.74 29.74 16.04
N ASP A 265 20.63 30.03 15.37
CA ASP A 265 19.94 31.30 15.54
C ASP A 265 18.85 31.13 16.60
N ASP A 266 19.14 31.75 17.75
CA ASP A 266 18.21 32.11 18.80
C ASP A 266 17.21 33.14 18.26
N ASP A 267 15.93 32.77 18.19
CA ASP A 267 14.83 33.74 18.12
C ASP A 267 13.74 33.34 19.12
N ALA A 268 13.94 33.85 20.34
CA ALA A 268 12.89 34.02 21.34
C ALA A 268 12.37 35.45 21.27
N ALA A 269 11.10 35.64 20.86
CA ALA A 269 10.10 36.54 21.46
C ALA A 269 8.97 36.86 20.47
N ASN A 270 7.71 36.53 20.81
CA ASN A 270 6.76 37.51 21.37
C ASN A 270 5.29 36.99 21.32
N GLY A 271 4.64 37.04 22.49
CA GLY A 271 3.18 37.17 22.67
C GLY A 271 2.34 35.90 22.49
N SER A 272 1.34 35.57 23.31
CA SER A 272 0.65 36.32 24.36
C SER A 272 -0.36 35.37 25.03
N GLY A 273 -0.69 35.64 26.30
CA GLY A 273 -1.81 35.02 27.03
C GLY A 273 -1.36 33.97 28.05
N GLY A 274 -1.37 34.18 29.35
CA GLY A 274 -2.25 35.04 30.13
C GLY A 274 -3.02 34.16 31.10
N ALA A 275 -2.48 34.06 32.31
CA ALA A 275 -3.00 33.61 33.60
C ALA A 275 -4.45 33.07 33.71
N ASN A 276 -4.62 31.97 34.45
CA ASN A 276 -5.05 32.07 35.85
C ASN A 276 -4.99 30.72 36.58
N GLY A 277 -4.48 30.77 37.82
CA GLY A 277 -4.27 29.62 38.70
C GLY A 277 -5.38 29.39 39.72
N SER A 278 -4.97 28.74 40.82
CA SER A 278 -5.75 28.17 41.94
C SER A 278 -6.28 26.76 41.64
N GLY A 279 -5.99 25.73 42.42
CA GLY A 279 -5.26 25.62 43.68
C GLY A 279 -5.74 24.38 44.42
N ARG A 280 -4.83 23.76 45.20
CA ARG A 280 -5.08 22.73 46.24
C ARG A 280 -5.57 21.36 45.68
N THR A 281 -5.25 20.20 46.23
CA THR A 281 -5.00 19.77 47.62
C THR A 281 -4.08 18.56 47.68
N ALA A 282 -3.34 18.46 48.79
CA ALA A 282 -2.61 17.28 49.22
C ALA A 282 -3.52 16.06 49.50
N GLY A 283 -3.03 14.88 49.17
CA GLY A 283 -3.49 13.56 49.63
C GLY A 283 -2.41 12.57 49.20
N GLY A 284 -1.56 12.07 50.09
CA GLY A 284 -1.92 11.23 51.22
C GLY A 284 -1.81 9.77 50.77
N ALA A 285 -0.58 9.30 50.57
CA ALA A 285 -0.28 7.95 50.14
C ALA A 285 -0.48 6.96 51.31
N GLU A 286 -1.59 6.25 51.32
CA GLU A 286 -1.88 5.23 52.32
C GLU A 286 -1.50 3.84 51.80
N ARG A 287 -0.35 3.35 52.29
CA ARG A 287 0.07 1.95 52.16
C ARG A 287 -0.77 1.09 53.08
N VAL A 288 -1.68 0.30 52.51
CA VAL A 288 -2.33 -0.79 53.26
C VAL A 288 -1.47 -2.05 53.16
N ARG A 289 -0.91 -2.42 54.30
CA ARG A 289 -0.15 -3.66 54.54
C ARG A 289 -1.11 -4.86 54.60
N ARG A 290 -0.68 -5.96 53.98
CA ARG A 290 -1.19 -7.33 54.16
C ARG A 290 -1.24 -7.73 55.65
N PRO A 291 -2.11 -8.67 55.99
CA PRO A 291 -1.72 -9.76 56.88
C PRO A 291 -1.78 -11.12 56.17
N ALA A 292 -0.78 -11.94 56.49
CA ALA A 292 -0.70 -13.35 56.15
C ALA A 292 -1.39 -14.21 57.24
N ARG A 293 -2.11 -15.25 56.82
CA ARG A 293 -2.47 -16.51 57.53
C ARG A 293 -3.28 -17.31 56.50
N GLY A 294 -2.92 -18.51 56.07
CA GLY A 294 -2.54 -19.69 56.85
C GLY A 294 -3.72 -20.68 56.73
N GLY A 295 -3.55 -21.79 56.02
CA GLY A 295 -4.64 -22.77 55.83
C GLY A 295 -4.35 -23.81 54.76
N THR A 296 -3.48 -24.75 55.06
CA THR A 296 -3.36 -26.06 54.39
C THR A 296 -4.64 -26.87 54.58
N MET A 297 -5.25 -27.42 53.52
CA MET A 297 -5.88 -28.75 53.58
C MET A 297 -5.88 -29.44 52.22
N ASN A 298 -5.36 -30.66 52.30
CA ASN A 298 -5.25 -31.73 51.33
C ASN A 298 -6.57 -32.50 51.21
N SER A 299 -6.90 -32.97 50.00
CA SER A 299 -7.47 -34.30 49.68
C SER A 299 -8.54 -34.22 48.58
N GLY A 300 -8.37 -35.04 47.53
CA GLY A 300 -9.41 -35.20 46.51
C GLY A 300 -8.98 -35.93 45.24
N ARG A 301 -8.24 -37.04 45.39
CA ARG A 301 -7.98 -38.01 44.32
C ARG A 301 -9.30 -38.69 43.94
N THR A 302 -9.73 -38.55 42.69
CA THR A 302 -10.69 -39.49 42.07
C THR A 302 -10.13 -39.97 40.74
N THR A 303 -9.61 -41.19 40.78
CA THR A 303 -9.41 -42.08 39.65
C THR A 303 -10.80 -42.52 39.16
N ASN A 304 -11.10 -42.35 37.88
CA ASN A 304 -12.20 -43.08 37.27
C ASN A 304 -11.63 -44.06 36.23
N SER A 305 -11.66 -45.33 36.60
CA SER A 305 -11.26 -46.47 35.81
C SER A 305 -12.36 -47.53 35.97
N GLY A 306 -13.16 -47.73 34.93
CA GLY A 306 -14.00 -48.91 34.71
C GLY A 306 -13.87 -49.24 33.21
N LEU A 307 -13.26 -50.37 32.82
CA LEU A 307 -13.86 -51.71 32.79
C LEU A 307 -15.25 -51.63 32.12
N GLY A 308 -15.45 -52.01 30.85
CA GLY A 308 -14.82 -53.08 30.11
C GLY A 308 -15.48 -54.41 30.46
N THR A 309 -16.59 -54.74 29.79
CA THR A 309 -17.01 -56.11 29.46
C THR A 309 -17.92 -56.06 28.23
N ASP A 310 -17.45 -56.61 27.12
CA ASP A 310 -18.29 -57.39 26.23
C ASP A 310 -17.39 -58.39 25.46
N ARG A 311 -17.70 -59.68 25.65
CA ARG A 311 -17.05 -60.93 25.19
C ARG A 311 -15.87 -61.49 25.95
#